data_AF-F6G001-F1
#
_entry.id   AF-F6G001-F1
#
_cell.length_a   1.000
_cell.length_b   1.000
_cell.length_c   1.000
_cell.angle_alpha   90.00
_cell.angle_beta   90.00
_cell.angle_gamma   90.00
#
_symmetry.space_group_name_H-M   'P 1'
#
loop_
_entity.id
_entity.type
_entity.pdbx_description
1 polymer ?
#
loop_
_entity_poly.entity_id
_entity_poly.type
_entity_poly.pdbx_seq_one_letter_code
_entity_poly.pdbx_strand_id
1 'polypeptide(L)'
;MDKKRKASSAGIPRLPEIRGSESTAAIQIRVQRYFNALRVFWQSCGIEIESADADAQLQRLPEILRLQGSHGLGSLEGRAAAAMVQLPARIHDLRNRGFQILSVPESAYGADGVWHSRLVRYFLISEPEAEHV
;
A
#
# COMPACT_ATOMS: atom_id res chain seq x y z
N MET A 1 -14.08 -31.50 -8.55
CA MET A 1 -12.70 -31.38 -7.99
C MET A 1 -12.49 -29.92 -7.61
N ASP A 2 -13.01 -29.54 -6.45
CA ASP A 2 -12.93 -28.18 -5.94
C ASP A 2 -11.53 -27.90 -5.41
N LYS A 3 -10.74 -27.17 -6.19
CA LYS A 3 -9.50 -26.55 -5.70
C LYS A 3 -9.89 -25.45 -4.71
N LYS A 4 -10.08 -25.83 -3.44
CA LYS A 4 -10.07 -24.90 -2.31
C LYS A 4 -8.81 -24.04 -2.44
N ARG A 5 -8.97 -22.78 -2.88
CA ARG A 5 -7.93 -21.77 -2.81
C ARG A 5 -7.56 -21.66 -1.34
N LYS A 6 -6.40 -22.21 -0.97
CA LYS A 6 -5.80 -21.94 0.34
C LYS A 6 -5.50 -20.45 0.33
N ALA A 7 -6.38 -19.64 0.91
CA ALA A 7 -5.99 -18.33 1.40
C ALA A 7 -4.80 -18.58 2.31
N SER A 8 -3.60 -18.23 1.86
CA SER A 8 -2.42 -18.33 2.69
C SER A 8 -2.72 -17.50 3.93
N SER A 9 -2.66 -18.12 5.11
CA SER A 9 -2.69 -17.47 6.41
C SER A 9 -1.50 -16.52 6.64
N ALA A 10 -0.80 -16.10 5.59
CA ALA A 10 0.22 -15.08 5.64
C ALA A 10 -0.52 -13.75 5.79
N GLY A 11 -0.46 -13.17 6.99
CA GLY A 11 -0.90 -11.80 7.20
C GLY A 11 -0.18 -10.83 6.27
N ILE A 12 -0.59 -9.57 6.30
CA ILE A 12 -0.02 -8.49 5.51
C ILE A 12 1.53 -8.56 5.55
N PRO A 13 2.22 -8.59 4.39
CA PRO A 13 3.67 -8.53 4.34
C PRO A 13 4.21 -7.38 5.19
N ARG A 14 5.26 -7.64 5.96
CA ARG A 14 5.85 -6.64 6.85
C ARG A 14 7.08 -5.99 6.24
N LEU A 15 7.28 -4.72 6.58
CA LEU A 15 8.51 -4.00 6.26
C LEU A 15 9.72 -4.79 6.77
N PRO A 16 10.79 -4.92 5.96
CA PRO A 16 12.00 -5.60 6.40
C PRO A 16 12.71 -4.77 7.47
N GLU A 17 13.17 -5.41 8.53
CA GLU A 17 14.04 -4.78 9.51
C GLU A 17 15.44 -4.59 8.93
N ILE A 18 15.84 -3.34 8.66
CA ILE A 18 17.16 -3.01 8.10
C ILE A 18 18.14 -2.70 9.23
N ARG A 19 19.30 -3.37 9.23
CA ARG A 19 20.41 -3.15 10.14
C ARG A 19 21.36 -2.12 9.55
N GLY A 20 21.92 -1.25 10.40
CA GLY A 20 22.76 -0.12 9.97
C GLY A 20 24.06 -0.47 9.24
N SER A 21 24.48 -1.75 9.24
CA SER A 21 25.66 -2.24 8.53
C SER A 21 25.38 -2.85 7.15
N GLU A 22 24.11 -2.88 6.71
CA GLU A 22 23.75 -3.45 5.41
C GLU A 22 24.17 -2.52 4.26
N SER A 23 24.62 -3.12 3.15
CA SER A 23 24.90 -2.36 1.93
C SER A 23 23.61 -1.92 1.25
N THR A 24 23.66 -0.80 0.51
CA THR A 24 22.51 -0.30 -0.27
C THR A 24 21.91 -1.37 -1.17
N ALA A 25 22.73 -2.22 -1.80
CA ALA A 25 22.26 -3.31 -2.65
C ALA A 25 21.49 -4.39 -1.86
N ALA A 26 21.94 -4.72 -0.65
CA ALA A 26 21.23 -5.67 0.21
C ALA A 26 19.87 -5.10 0.64
N ILE A 27 19.83 -3.82 1.03
CA ILE A 27 18.60 -3.11 1.40
C ILE A 27 17.63 -3.09 0.21
N GLN A 28 18.11 -2.71 -0.98
CA GLN A 28 17.33 -2.72 -2.22
C GLN A 28 16.67 -4.07 -2.47
N ILE A 29 17.42 -5.17 -2.39
CA ILE A 29 16.88 -6.52 -2.62
C ILE A 29 15.75 -6.83 -1.62
N ARG A 30 15.92 -6.48 -0.35
CA ARG A 30 14.92 -6.75 0.69
C ARG A 30 13.66 -5.90 0.52
N VAL A 31 13.82 -4.61 0.22
CA VAL A 31 12.69 -3.70 -0.02
C VAL A 31 11.94 -4.09 -1.30
N GLN A 32 12.63 -4.46 -2.37
CA GLN A 32 11.98 -4.93 -3.60
C GLN A 32 11.20 -6.22 -3.37
N ARG A 33 11.74 -7.16 -2.60
CA ARG A 33 11.03 -8.38 -2.19
C ARG A 33 9.77 -8.05 -1.38
N TYR A 34 9.86 -7.08 -0.49
CA TYR A 34 8.71 -6.61 0.28
C TYR A 34 7.62 -6.01 -0.61
N PHE A 35 7.96 -5.11 -1.54
CA PHE A 35 6.98 -4.55 -2.48
C PHE A 35 6.36 -5.59 -3.39
N ASN A 36 7.14 -6.55 -3.88
CA ASN A 36 6.62 -7.66 -4.67
C ASN A 36 5.66 -8.53 -3.84
N ALA A 37 5.98 -8.79 -2.57
CA ALA A 37 5.11 -9.53 -1.67
C ALA A 37 3.78 -8.80 -1.41
N LEU A 38 3.79 -7.48 -1.22
CA LEU A 38 2.57 -6.68 -1.11
C LEU A 38 1.70 -6.78 -2.36
N ARG A 39 2.31 -6.65 -3.54
CA ARG A 39 1.61 -6.78 -4.82
C ARG A 39 0.93 -8.14 -4.95
N VAL A 40 1.65 -9.23 -4.67
CA VAL A 40 1.09 -10.59 -4.68
C VAL A 40 -0.02 -10.76 -3.63
N PHE A 41 0.16 -10.21 -2.44
CA PHE A 41 -0.83 -10.26 -1.38
C PHE A 41 -2.14 -9.57 -1.80
N TRP A 42 -2.08 -8.32 -2.28
CA TRP A 42 -3.28 -7.60 -2.73
C TRP A 42 -3.98 -8.28 -3.91
N GLN A 43 -3.21 -8.80 -4.88
CA GLN A 43 -3.78 -9.61 -5.97
C GLN A 43 -4.47 -10.87 -5.45
N SER A 44 -3.91 -11.53 -4.43
CA SER A 44 -4.54 -12.70 -3.81
C SER A 44 -5.84 -12.37 -3.07
N CYS A 45 -5.97 -11.12 -2.62
CA CYS A 45 -7.21 -10.56 -2.05
C CYS A 45 -8.21 -10.07 -3.11
N GLY A 46 -7.89 -10.20 -4.40
CA GLY A 46 -8.76 -9.81 -5.50
C GLY A 46 -8.61 -8.36 -5.96
N ILE A 47 -7.61 -7.62 -5.47
CA ILE A 47 -7.37 -6.23 -5.89
C ILE A 47 -6.55 -6.19 -7.17
N GLU A 48 -7.05 -5.48 -8.18
CA GLU A 48 -6.32 -5.21 -9.42
C GLU A 48 -5.36 -4.02 -9.26
N ILE A 49 -4.06 -4.24 -9.47
CA ILE A 49 -2.99 -3.26 -9.14
C ILE A 49 -2.14 -2.85 -10.35
N GLU A 50 -2.50 -3.27 -11.55
CA GLU A 50 -1.71 -3.01 -12.77
C GLU A 50 -2.20 -1.76 -13.52
N SER A 51 -3.49 -1.43 -13.43
CA SER A 51 -4.04 -0.24 -14.08
C SER A 51 -3.47 1.04 -13.47
N ALA A 52 -2.92 1.93 -14.30
CA ALA A 52 -2.50 3.28 -13.91
C ALA A 52 -3.62 4.32 -14.07
N ASP A 53 -4.81 3.88 -14.48
CA ASP A 53 -5.98 4.74 -14.64
C ASP A 53 -6.41 5.37 -13.30
N ALA A 54 -6.84 6.63 -13.35
CA ALA A 54 -7.17 7.39 -12.16
C ALA A 54 -8.40 6.84 -11.42
N ASP A 55 -9.44 6.45 -12.16
CA ASP A 55 -10.67 5.95 -11.57
C ASP A 55 -10.46 4.54 -11.01
N ALA A 56 -9.73 3.70 -11.73
CA ALA A 56 -9.31 2.38 -11.22
C ALA A 56 -8.48 2.51 -9.93
N GLN A 57 -7.59 3.51 -9.85
CA GLN A 57 -6.82 3.80 -8.63
C GLN A 57 -7.73 4.26 -7.48
N LEU A 58 -8.73 5.10 -7.75
CA LEU A 58 -9.66 5.60 -6.73
C LEU A 58 -10.59 4.51 -6.22
N GLN A 59 -10.98 3.55 -7.05
CA GLN A 59 -11.80 2.41 -6.63
C GLN A 59 -11.03 1.47 -5.69
N ARG A 60 -9.77 1.15 -6.00
CA ARG A 60 -9.00 0.18 -5.22
C ARG A 60 -8.32 0.75 -3.97
N LEU A 61 -8.01 2.04 -3.94
CA LEU A 61 -7.28 2.65 -2.82
C LEU A 61 -8.00 2.47 -1.46
N PRO A 62 -9.32 2.66 -1.35
CA PRO A 62 -10.06 2.34 -0.13
C PRO A 62 -9.92 0.87 0.28
N GLU A 63 -9.99 -0.07 -0.68
CA GLU A 63 -9.83 -1.51 -0.40
C GLU A 63 -8.45 -1.84 0.15
N ILE A 64 -7.40 -1.25 -0.44
CA ILE A 64 -6.02 -1.39 0.05
C ILE A 64 -5.90 -0.84 1.47
N LEU A 65 -6.44 0.35 1.73
CA LEU A 65 -6.38 0.97 3.07
C LEU A 65 -7.16 0.16 4.11
N ARG A 66 -8.34 -0.38 3.76
CA ARG A 66 -9.11 -1.30 4.60
C ARG A 66 -8.31 -2.54 4.96
N LEU A 67 -7.72 -3.20 3.95
CA LEU A 67 -6.92 -4.41 4.16
C LEU A 67 -5.67 -4.14 4.99
N GLN A 68 -5.03 -3.00 4.79
CA GLN A 68 -3.86 -2.60 5.58
C GLN A 68 -4.22 -2.33 7.04
N GLY A 69 -5.40 -1.75 7.28
CA GLY A 69 -5.90 -1.42 8.62
C GLY A 69 -4.88 -0.59 9.40
N SER A 70 -4.48 -1.08 10.57
CA SER A 70 -3.51 -0.42 11.45
C SER A 70 -2.09 -0.34 10.90
N HIS A 71 -1.75 -1.03 9.79
CA HIS A 71 -0.44 -0.92 9.15
C HIS A 71 -0.34 0.31 8.26
N GLY A 72 -1.49 0.84 7.79
CA GLY A 72 -1.55 1.93 6.83
C GLY A 72 -0.87 1.62 5.49
N LEU A 73 -0.92 2.60 4.58
CA LEU A 73 -0.24 2.54 3.29
C LEU A 73 0.83 3.63 3.20
N GLY A 74 2.08 3.23 3.07
CA GLY A 74 3.22 4.13 2.86
C GLY A 74 3.27 4.67 1.43
N SER A 75 3.86 5.85 1.26
CA SER A 75 3.97 6.50 -0.05
C SER A 75 4.78 5.68 -1.05
N LEU A 76 5.84 5.01 -0.58
CA LEU A 76 6.68 4.14 -1.42
C LEU A 76 5.96 2.84 -1.79
N GLU A 77 5.20 2.25 -0.85
CA GLU A 77 4.41 1.05 -1.08
C GLU A 77 3.34 1.30 -2.15
N GLY A 78 2.57 2.39 -2.01
CA GLY A 78 1.55 2.75 -2.99
C GLY A 78 2.12 2.96 -4.39
N ARG A 79 3.29 3.61 -4.49
CA ARG A 79 3.98 3.79 -5.78
C ARG A 79 4.46 2.47 -6.36
N ALA A 80 5.23 1.71 -5.59
CA ALA A 80 5.97 0.55 -6.11
C ALA A 80 5.10 -0.71 -6.27
N ALA A 81 4.16 -0.94 -5.36
CA ALA A 81 3.33 -2.14 -5.34
C ALA A 81 1.94 -1.93 -5.96
N ALA A 82 1.36 -0.73 -5.84
CA ALA A 82 -0.01 -0.44 -6.35
C ALA A 82 -0.04 0.45 -7.60
N ALA A 83 1.12 0.74 -8.21
CA ALA A 83 1.26 1.62 -9.38
C ALA A 83 0.65 3.03 -9.18
N MET A 84 0.59 3.53 -7.94
CA MET A 84 0.01 4.84 -7.62
C MET A 84 1.10 5.92 -7.56
N VAL A 85 1.49 6.42 -8.73
CA VAL A 85 2.53 7.48 -8.84
C VAL A 85 2.10 8.76 -8.11
N GLN A 86 0.81 9.09 -8.15
CA GLN A 86 0.21 10.28 -7.52
C GLN A 86 -0.68 9.91 -6.33
N LEU A 87 -0.20 9.03 -5.43
CA LEU A 87 -0.95 8.64 -4.23
C LEU A 87 -1.51 9.85 -3.43
N PRO A 88 -0.75 10.94 -3.17
CA PRO A 88 -1.31 12.09 -2.44
C PRO A 88 -2.53 12.72 -3.11
N ALA A 89 -2.54 12.80 -4.45
CA ALA A 89 -3.69 13.31 -5.20
C ALA A 89 -4.90 12.40 -5.02
N ARG A 90 -4.71 11.08 -5.09
CA ARG A 90 -5.79 10.10 -4.87
C ARG A 90 -6.35 10.14 -3.45
N ILE A 91 -5.49 10.34 -2.45
CA ILE A 91 -5.93 10.52 -1.06
C ILE A 91 -6.75 11.80 -0.91
N HIS A 92 -6.34 12.89 -1.57
CA HIS A 92 -7.11 14.14 -1.59
C HIS A 92 -8.48 13.94 -2.26
N ASP A 93 -8.53 13.26 -3.41
CA ASP A 93 -9.77 12.93 -4.11
C ASP A 93 -10.71 12.09 -3.23
N LEU A 94 -10.20 11.10 -2.50
CA LEU A 94 -10.98 10.30 -1.55
C LEU A 94 -11.50 11.13 -0.38
N ARG A 95 -10.69 12.04 0.17
CA ARG A 95 -11.15 12.95 1.23
C ARG A 95 -12.30 13.84 0.77
N ASN A 96 -12.23 14.33 -0.47
CA ASN A 96 -13.32 15.11 -1.08
C ASN A 96 -14.60 14.28 -1.29
N ARG A 97 -14.46 12.96 -1.41
CA ARG A 97 -15.58 12.00 -1.45
C ARG A 97 -16.07 11.57 -0.06
N GLY A 98 -15.61 12.21 1.01
CA GLY A 98 -16.08 11.96 2.38
C GLY A 98 -15.32 10.88 3.15
N PHE A 99 -14.25 10.31 2.60
CA PHE A 99 -13.40 9.37 3.35
C PHE A 99 -12.57 10.13 4.40
N GLN A 100 -12.55 9.63 5.63
CA GLN A 100 -11.66 10.15 6.67
C GLN A 100 -10.34 9.36 6.63
N ILE A 101 -9.28 10.03 6.19
CA ILE A 101 -7.95 9.41 6.06
C ILE A 101 -6.94 10.24 6.84
N LEU A 102 -6.25 9.63 7.79
CA LEU A 102 -5.14 10.23 8.54
C LEU A 102 -3.85 10.15 7.72
N SER A 103 -3.04 11.22 7.76
CA SER A 103 -1.69 11.27 7.19
C SER A 103 -0.68 11.41 8.30
N VAL A 104 0.26 10.46 8.41
CA VAL A 104 1.34 10.48 9.39
C VAL A 104 2.67 10.60 8.66
N PRO A 105 3.53 11.57 9.00
CA PRO A 105 4.88 11.64 8.45
C PRO A 105 5.65 10.35 8.73
N GLU A 106 6.38 9.85 7.74
CA GLU A 106 7.22 8.66 7.87
C GLU A 106 8.60 8.88 7.22
N SER A 107 9.52 7.97 7.51
CA SER A 107 10.76 7.80 6.76
C SER A 107 10.96 6.31 6.54
N ALA A 108 11.39 5.92 5.35
CA ALA A 108 11.48 4.53 4.95
C ALA A 108 12.51 4.33 3.84
N TYR A 109 12.96 3.09 3.67
CA TYR A 109 13.84 2.71 2.56
C TYR A 109 13.04 2.50 1.27
N GLY A 110 13.58 3.02 0.16
CA GLY A 110 13.03 2.84 -1.18
C GLY A 110 13.48 1.56 -1.87
N ALA A 111 12.89 1.28 -3.03
CA ALA A 111 13.33 0.20 -3.92
C ALA A 111 14.73 0.44 -4.51
N ASP A 112 15.26 1.64 -4.35
CA ASP A 112 16.65 2.02 -4.65
C ASP A 112 17.62 1.67 -3.51
N GLY A 113 17.11 1.18 -2.38
CA GLY A 113 17.91 0.89 -1.18
C GLY A 113 18.31 2.15 -0.39
N VAL A 114 17.80 3.33 -0.77
CA VAL A 114 18.14 4.62 -0.16
C VAL A 114 17.12 4.97 0.92
N TRP A 115 17.57 5.67 1.96
CA TRP A 115 16.69 6.21 3.00
C TRP A 115 15.98 7.47 2.51
N HIS A 116 14.65 7.44 2.50
CA HIS A 116 13.82 8.57 2.11
C HIS A 116 13.16 9.19 3.35
N SER A 117 13.39 10.48 3.55
CA SER A 117 12.73 11.27 4.59
C SER A 117 11.52 12.01 4.02
N ARG A 118 10.64 12.51 4.91
CA ARG A 118 9.45 13.30 4.55
C ARG A 118 8.45 12.55 3.66
N LEU A 119 8.36 11.25 3.85
CA LEU A 119 7.29 10.44 3.29
C LEU A 119 6.03 10.55 4.17
N VAL A 120 4.94 9.96 3.70
CA VAL A 120 3.67 9.93 4.43
C VAL A 120 3.08 8.52 4.38
N ARG A 121 2.59 8.07 5.53
CA ARG A 121 1.74 6.90 5.67
C ARG A 121 0.28 7.30 5.87
N TYR A 122 -0.61 6.64 5.15
CA TYR A 122 -2.03 6.94 5.17
C TYR A 122 -2.80 5.84 5.90
N PHE A 123 -3.75 6.23 6.75
CA PHE A 123 -4.61 5.30 7.49
C PHE A 123 -6.06 5.67 7.25
N LEU A 124 -6.89 4.69 6.88
CA LEU A 124 -8.33 4.88 6.81
C LEU A 124 -8.90 4.90 8.23
N ILE A 125 -9.61 5.97 8.56
CA ILE A 125 -10.27 6.18 9.86
C ILE A 125 -11.75 5.81 9.74
N SER A 126 -12.42 6.31 8.70
CA SER A 126 -13.80 5.96 8.39
C SER A 126 -14.11 6.17 6.91
N GLU A 127 -15.12 5.46 6.43
CA GLU A 127 -15.70 5.62 5.10
C GLU A 127 -16.91 6.57 5.16
N PRO A 128 -17.28 7.23 4.07
CA PRO A 128 -18.54 7.95 4.01
C PRO A 128 -19.70 6.97 4.26
N GLU A 129 -20.76 7.44 4.91
CA GLU A 129 -21.98 6.65 5.04
C GLU A 129 -22.48 6.31 3.63
N ALA A 130 -22.74 5.03 3.37
CA ALA A 130 -23.37 4.65 2.12
C ALA A 130 -24.75 5.33 2.08
N GLU A 131 -24.95 6.23 1.12
CA GLU A 131 -26.28 6.76 0.83
C GLU A 131 -27.16 5.55 0.50
N HIS A 132 -28.06 5.20 1.42
CA HIS A 132 -29.12 4.25 1.16
C HIS A 132 -30.06 4.92 0.16
N VAL A 133 -29.83 4.69 -1.13
CA VAL A 133 -30.79 4.97 -2.21
C VAL A 133 -31.64 3.73 -2.43
#